data_AF-A0A352YZ79-F1
#
_entry.id   AF-A0A352YZ79-F1
#
_cell.length_a   1.000
_cell.length_b   1.000
_cell.length_c   1.000
_cell.angle_alpha   90.00
_cell.angle_beta   90.00
_cell.angle_gamma   90.00
#
_symmetry.space_group_name_H-M   'P 1'
#
loop_
_entity.id
_entity.type
_entity.pdbx_description
1 polymer ?
#
loop_
_entity_poly.entity_id
_entity_poly.type
_entity_poly.pdbx_seq_one_letter_code
_entity_poly.pdbx_strand_id
1 'polypeptide(L)'
;QELSAQAVVGLDNWFNRETNPRTGIPFHYLWSDTEFSGYSEWGKIFKNRGAVITTVEKPTKEALRNIDIYIIVDPDSTTESKSPNYILPNDIRAIRK
;
A
#
# COMPACT_ATOMS: atom_id res chain seq x y z
N GLN A 1 -2.71 20.83 23.50
CA GLN A 1 -2.66 19.71 22.53
C GLN A 1 -1.69 20.15 21.46
N GLU A 2 -0.52 19.51 21.33
CA GLU A 2 0.39 19.87 20.24
C GLU A 2 -0.28 19.50 18.92
N LEU A 3 -0.44 20.49 18.04
CA LEU A 3 -0.90 20.31 16.66
C LEU A 3 0.24 19.69 15.86
N SER A 4 0.54 18.41 16.11
CA SER A 4 1.33 17.62 15.16
C SER A 4 0.51 17.48 13.89
N ALA A 5 1.11 17.72 12.73
CA ALA A 5 0.49 17.37 11.46
C ALA A 5 0.10 15.88 11.48
N GLN A 6 -1.09 15.57 10.98
CA GLN A 6 -1.59 14.20 10.90
C GLN A 6 -0.74 13.42 9.88
N ALA A 7 -0.04 12.38 10.33
CA ALA A 7 0.76 11.55 9.44
C ALA A 7 -0.13 10.83 8.41
N VAL A 8 0.34 10.75 7.17
CA VAL A 8 -0.31 10.04 6.07
C VAL A 8 0.44 8.75 5.78
N VAL A 9 -0.25 7.62 5.96
CA VAL A 9 0.29 6.27 5.73
C VAL A 9 -0.26 5.72 4.43
N GLY A 10 0.61 5.57 3.44
CA GLY A 10 0.32 4.94 2.15
C GLY A 10 0.63 3.45 2.19
N LEU A 11 -0.34 2.61 1.85
CA LEU A 11 -0.11 1.18 1.59
C LEU A 11 -0.08 0.94 0.09
N ASP A 12 0.97 0.29 -0.36
CA ASP A 12 1.12 -0.13 -1.75
C ASP A 12 0.00 -1.07 -2.18
N ASN A 13 -0.49 -0.88 -3.40
CA ASN A 13 -1.34 -1.82 -4.15
C ASN A 13 -0.89 -1.85 -5.62
N TRP A 14 0.40 -1.66 -5.86
CA TRP A 14 0.99 -1.63 -7.20
C TRP A 14 1.93 -2.79 -7.42
N PHE A 15 2.85 -2.99 -6.48
CA PHE A 15 3.81 -4.08 -6.48
C PHE A 15 3.19 -5.36 -5.93
N ASN A 16 2.39 -5.29 -4.85
CA ASN A 16 1.47 -6.37 -4.48
C ASN A 16 0.09 -6.05 -5.07
N ARG A 17 -0.44 -6.93 -5.92
CA ARG A 17 -1.70 -6.68 -6.65
C ARG A 17 -2.46 -7.96 -6.94
N GLU A 18 -2.56 -8.81 -5.93
CA GLU A 18 -3.22 -10.09 -6.04
C GLU A 18 -4.74 -9.97 -6.26
N THR A 19 -5.29 -10.95 -6.95
CA THR A 19 -6.73 -11.08 -7.15
C THR A 19 -7.19 -12.47 -6.75
N ASN A 20 -8.30 -12.54 -6.03
CA ASN A 20 -8.80 -13.81 -5.53
C ASN A 20 -9.17 -14.71 -6.72
N PRO A 21 -8.62 -15.94 -6.83
CA PRO A 21 -8.84 -16.79 -8.01
C PRO A 21 -10.30 -17.17 -8.26
N ARG A 22 -11.15 -17.10 -7.22
CA ARG A 22 -12.57 -17.47 -7.29
C ARG A 22 -13.46 -16.29 -7.63
N THR A 23 -13.18 -15.10 -7.09
CA THR A 23 -14.04 -13.91 -7.24
C THR A 23 -13.50 -12.91 -8.25
N GLY A 24 -12.20 -12.94 -8.55
CA GLY A 24 -11.52 -11.95 -9.40
C GLY A 24 -11.35 -10.58 -8.76
N ILE A 25 -11.68 -10.44 -7.46
CA ILE A 25 -11.61 -9.18 -6.73
C ILE A 25 -10.23 -9.05 -6.05
N PRO A 26 -9.65 -7.84 -5.98
CA PRO A 26 -8.41 -7.60 -5.22
C PRO A 26 -8.54 -8.02 -3.76
N PHE A 27 -7.51 -8.67 -3.25
CA PHE A 27 -7.41 -9.16 -1.87
C PHE A 27 -5.93 -9.23 -1.46
N HIS A 28 -5.66 -9.57 -0.19
CA HIS A 28 -4.33 -9.75 0.36
C HIS A 28 -3.58 -8.41 0.53
N TYR A 29 -3.22 -8.10 1.78
CA TYR A 29 -2.56 -6.87 2.18
C TYR A 29 -3.24 -5.56 1.75
N LEU A 30 -4.58 -5.51 1.75
CA LEU A 30 -5.34 -4.29 1.50
C LEU A 30 -5.91 -3.67 2.78
N TRP A 31 -6.04 -2.34 2.82
CA TRP A 31 -6.76 -1.65 3.90
C TRP A 31 -8.23 -2.05 4.00
N SER A 32 -8.86 -2.38 2.88
CA SER A 32 -10.26 -2.78 2.79
C SER A 32 -10.48 -4.27 3.06
N ASP A 33 -9.43 -5.09 3.07
CA ASP A 33 -9.54 -6.53 3.30
C ASP A 33 -9.66 -6.80 4.81
N THR A 34 -10.83 -7.29 5.22
CA THR A 34 -11.18 -7.60 6.62
C THR A 34 -10.96 -9.06 7.00
N GLU A 35 -10.50 -9.89 6.07
CA GLU A 35 -10.11 -11.26 6.36
C GLU A 35 -8.67 -11.32 6.89
N PHE A 36 -8.21 -12.51 7.31
CA PHE A 36 -6.85 -12.72 7.82
C PHE A 36 -5.75 -12.53 6.77
N SER A 37 -6.11 -12.31 5.51
CA SER A 37 -5.23 -11.90 4.42
C SER A 37 -4.98 -10.38 4.40
N GLY A 38 -5.84 -9.58 5.02
CA GLY A 38 -5.88 -8.14 4.86
C GLY A 38 -5.18 -7.33 5.96
N TYR A 39 -5.04 -6.03 5.71
CA TYR A 39 -4.42 -5.06 6.62
C TYR A 39 -5.43 -4.10 7.28
N SER A 40 -6.74 -4.38 7.21
CA SER A 40 -7.77 -3.53 7.82
C SER A 40 -7.57 -3.28 9.32
N GLU A 41 -7.12 -4.28 10.10
CA GLU A 41 -6.81 -4.10 11.52
C GLU A 41 -5.61 -3.18 11.75
N TRP A 42 -4.57 -3.28 10.93
CA TRP A 42 -3.46 -2.31 10.93
C TRP A 42 -3.92 -0.91 10.56
N GLY A 43 -4.81 -0.79 9.57
CA GLY A 43 -5.43 0.47 9.19
C GLY A 43 -6.21 1.10 10.34
N LYS A 44 -6.95 0.30 11.12
CA LYS A 44 -7.62 0.76 12.36
C LYS A 44 -6.62 1.25 13.39
N ILE A 45 -5.49 0.55 13.59
CA ILE A 45 -4.44 0.97 14.53
C ILE A 45 -3.85 2.33 14.14
N PHE A 46 -3.52 2.55 12.87
CA PHE A 46 -3.03 3.85 12.37
C PHE A 46 -4.06 4.96 12.59
N LYS A 47 -5.32 4.74 12.20
CA LYS A 47 -6.42 5.70 12.41
C LYS A 47 -6.63 6.02 13.89
N ASN A 48 -6.61 5.02 14.76
CA ASN A 48 -6.77 5.21 16.21
C ASN A 48 -5.62 6.02 16.84
N ARG A 49 -4.44 6.03 16.20
CA ARG A 49 -3.30 6.88 16.57
C ARG A 49 -3.32 8.25 15.90
N GLY A 50 -4.41 8.57 15.20
CA GLY A 50 -4.63 9.86 14.58
C GLY A 50 -4.00 10.02 13.21
N ALA A 51 -3.57 8.96 12.52
CA ALA A 51 -3.07 9.03 11.14
C ALA A 51 -4.20 8.98 10.09
N VAL A 52 -3.96 9.54 8.89
CA VAL A 52 -4.74 9.21 7.69
C VAL A 52 -4.09 8.02 7.02
N ILE A 53 -4.90 7.08 6.52
CA ILE A 53 -4.42 5.99 5.66
C ILE A 53 -4.91 6.20 4.23
N THR A 54 -4.10 5.84 3.26
CA THR A 54 -4.44 5.84 1.84
C THR A 54 -3.82 4.63 1.15
N THR A 55 -4.39 4.26 0.01
CA THR A 55 -3.76 3.33 -0.92
C THR A 55 -2.88 4.09 -1.89
N VAL A 56 -1.72 3.53 -2.21
CA VAL A 56 -0.78 4.04 -3.21
C VAL A 56 -0.78 3.05 -4.35
N GLU A 57 -1.19 3.52 -5.53
CA GLU A 57 -1.05 2.79 -6.78
C GLU A 57 0.40 2.94 -7.28
N LYS A 58 0.63 3.27 -8.56
CA LYS A 58 1.99 3.44 -9.05
C LYS A 58 2.75 4.54 -8.26
N PRO A 59 3.91 4.25 -7.66
CA PRO A 59 4.62 5.19 -6.79
C PRO A 59 5.40 6.24 -7.57
N THR A 60 4.68 7.19 -8.18
CA THR A 60 5.30 8.36 -8.79
C THR A 60 5.69 9.39 -7.72
N LYS A 61 6.56 10.34 -8.09
CA LYS A 61 6.95 11.44 -7.20
C LYS A 61 5.73 12.24 -6.73
N GLU A 62 4.76 12.45 -7.62
CA GLU A 62 3.52 13.15 -7.33
C GLU A 62 2.63 12.37 -6.36
N ALA A 63 2.50 11.05 -6.56
CA ALA A 63 1.72 10.17 -5.69
C ALA A 63 2.30 10.09 -4.28
N LEU A 64 3.64 10.09 -4.16
CA LEU A 64 4.34 9.99 -2.89
C LEU A 64 4.55 11.34 -2.17
N ARG A 65 4.27 12.49 -2.82
CA ARG A 65 4.59 13.83 -2.30
C ARG A 65 4.03 14.09 -0.90
N ASN A 66 2.84 13.58 -0.61
CA ASN A 66 2.12 13.83 0.64
C ASN A 66 2.05 12.57 1.52
N ILE A 67 2.91 11.57 1.26
CA ILE A 67 2.97 10.32 2.03
C ILE A 67 4.14 10.41 3.00
N ASP A 68 3.85 10.29 4.30
CA ASP A 68 4.88 10.31 5.35
C ASP A 68 5.49 8.92 5.58
N ILE A 69 4.64 7.90 5.50
CA ILE A 69 5.01 6.49 5.67
C ILE A 69 4.48 5.71 4.46
N TYR A 70 5.37 5.08 3.70
CA TYR A 70 5.01 4.23 2.56
C TYR A 70 5.33 2.77 2.89
N ILE A 71 4.31 1.93 2.89
CA ILE A 71 4.39 0.49 3.19
C ILE A 71 4.32 -0.26 1.86
N ILE A 72 5.39 -0.97 1.54
CA ILE A 72 5.44 -1.97 0.47
C ILE A 72 5.55 -3.32 1.16
N VAL A 73 4.68 -4.25 0.81
CA VAL A 73 4.64 -5.60 1.38
C VAL A 73 4.50 -6.60 0.24
N ASP A 74 5.23 -7.70 0.35
CA ASP A 74 5.14 -8.88 -0.52
C ASP A 74 4.92 -8.58 -2.02
N PRO A 75 5.84 -7.87 -2.71
CA PRO A 75 5.72 -7.62 -4.14
C PRO A 75 5.50 -8.92 -4.93
N ASP A 76 4.50 -8.90 -5.82
CA ASP A 76 4.08 -10.06 -6.56
C ASP A 76 5.22 -10.65 -7.40
N SER A 77 5.22 -11.96 -7.47
CA SER A 77 5.94 -12.75 -8.45
C SER A 77 4.99 -13.28 -9.53
N THR A 78 5.52 -14.05 -10.48
CA THR A 78 4.68 -14.70 -11.49
C THR A 78 3.82 -15.85 -10.94
N THR A 79 4.04 -16.29 -9.69
CA THR A 79 3.17 -17.28 -9.06
C THR A 79 1.87 -16.67 -8.53
N GLU A 80 1.90 -15.41 -8.10
CA GLU A 80 0.71 -14.69 -7.62
C GLU A 80 0.01 -13.93 -8.75
N SER A 81 0.77 -13.23 -9.61
CA SER A 81 0.23 -12.37 -10.67
C SER A 81 0.79 -12.75 -12.04
N LYS A 82 -0.07 -12.80 -13.07
CA LYS A 82 0.36 -13.12 -14.45
C LYS A 82 1.32 -12.07 -15.03
N SER A 83 1.19 -10.83 -14.58
CA SER A 83 1.98 -9.69 -15.03
C SER A 83 2.35 -8.83 -13.81
N PRO A 84 3.31 -9.29 -12.98
CA PRO A 84 3.69 -8.57 -11.78
C PRO A 84 4.34 -7.24 -12.15
N ASN A 85 4.02 -6.19 -11.42
CA ASN A 85 4.74 -4.93 -11.52
C ASN A 85 6.00 -5.06 -10.66
N TYR A 86 7.13 -5.40 -11.26
CA TYR A 86 8.38 -5.43 -10.49
C TYR A 86 8.84 -4.01 -10.12
N ILE A 87 9.53 -3.90 -8.99
CA ILE A 87 10.19 -2.67 -8.58
C ILE A 87 11.38 -2.43 -9.52
N LEU A 88 11.33 -1.35 -10.30
CA LEU A 88 12.36 -1.00 -11.28
C LEU A 88 13.19 0.20 -10.81
N PRO A 89 14.34 0.48 -11.46
CA PRO A 89 15.17 1.63 -11.12
C PRO A 89 14.43 2.97 -11.12
N ASN A 90 13.37 3.12 -11.92
CA ASN A 90 12.56 4.35 -11.95
C ASN A 90 11.74 4.52 -10.66
N ASP A 91 11.17 3.43 -10.14
CA ASP A 91 10.39 3.45 -8.91
C ASP A 91 11.31 3.72 -7.71
N ILE A 92 12.49 3.11 -7.68
CA ILE A 92 13.52 3.39 -6.66
C ILE A 92 13.87 4.88 -6.64
N ARG A 93 14.01 5.51 -7.82
CA ARG A 93 14.28 6.95 -7.91
C ARG A 93 13.11 7.81 -7.44
N ALA A 94 11.87 7.36 -7.59
CA ALA A 94 10.70 8.06 -7.09
C ALA A 94 10.54 7.93 -5.57
N ILE A 95 10.89 6.77 -5.00
CA ILE A 95 10.81 6.47 -3.57
C ILE A 95 11.96 7.12 -2.79
N ARG A 96 13.15 7.20 -3.37
CA ARG A 96 14.33 7.78 -2.73
C ARG A 96 14.20 9.31 -2.59
N LYS A 97 14.43 9.81 -1.37
CA LYS A 97 14.55 11.24 -1.07
C LYS A 97 15.85 11.84 -1.61
#